data_AF-A0A1I4Q0G6-F1
#
_entry.id   AF-A0A1I4Q0G6-F1
#
_cell.length_a   1.000
_cell.length_b   1.000
_cell.length_c   1.000
_cell.angle_alpha   90.00
_cell.angle_beta   90.00
_cell.angle_gamma   90.00
#
_symmetry.space_group_name_H-M   'P 1'
#
loop_
_entity.id
_entity.type
_entity.pdbx_description
1 polymer ?
#
loop_
_entity_poly.entity_id
_entity_poly.type
_entity_poly.pdbx_seq_one_letter_code
_entity_poly.pdbx_strand_id
1 'polypeptide(L)'
;MAQFTFKCRTCGTFERWMGSKGARVSEAPCPSCGEAAGRVFQPVHLSKMDAKIKARIEQGMQPKTRQRKDLPAMQQPQQRAPRPWQAGH
;
A
#
# COMPACT_ATOMS: atom_id res chain seq x y z
N MET A 1 -12.13 -8.00 -14.21
CA MET A 1 -12.44 -6.56 -14.08
C MET A 1 -12.01 -6.12 -12.69
N ALA A 2 -11.57 -4.88 -12.52
CA ALA A 2 -11.11 -4.36 -11.23
C ALA A 2 -11.78 -3.01 -10.93
N GLN A 3 -12.00 -2.73 -9.65
CA GLN A 3 -12.55 -1.46 -9.18
C GLN A 3 -11.41 -0.46 -8.96
N PHE A 4 -11.57 0.75 -9.46
CA PHE A 4 -10.60 1.83 -9.32
C PHE A 4 -11.29 3.08 -8.78
N THR A 5 -10.54 3.86 -8.00
CA THR A 5 -11.00 5.14 -7.44
C THR A 5 -10.46 6.29 -8.27
N PHE A 6 -11.31 7.26 -8.61
CA PHE A 6 -10.98 8.45 -9.39
C PHE A 6 -11.40 9.71 -8.63
N LYS A 7 -10.72 10.82 -8.89
CA LYS A 7 -11.07 12.13 -8.30
C LYS A 7 -11.30 13.15 -9.41
N CYS A 8 -12.55 13.58 -9.52
CA CYS A 8 -12.94 14.73 -10.33
C CYS A 8 -12.57 16.02 -9.60
N ARG A 9 -12.17 17.06 -10.35
CA ARG A 9 -11.80 18.36 -9.80
C ARG A 9 -13.00 19.12 -9.24
N THR A 10 -14.19 18.91 -9.81
CA THR A 10 -15.42 19.63 -9.49
C THR A 10 -16.37 18.81 -8.61
N CYS A 11 -16.59 17.54 -8.93
CA CYS A 11 -17.59 16.70 -8.23
C CYS A 11 -17.04 15.85 -7.08
N GLY A 12 -15.71 15.69 -6.97
CA GLY A 12 -15.08 14.86 -5.93
C GLY A 12 -14.74 13.43 -6.34
N THR A 13 -14.69 12.52 -5.37
CA THR A 13 -14.15 11.16 -5.54
C THR A 13 -15.24 10.15 -5.87
N PHE A 14 -14.99 9.23 -6.80
CA PHE A 14 -15.91 8.16 -7.18
C PHE A 14 -15.19 6.86 -7.54
N GLU A 15 -15.91 5.74 -7.54
CA GLU A 15 -15.38 4.42 -7.87
C GLU A 15 -15.97 3.90 -9.18
N ARG A 16 -15.16 3.24 -10.01
CA ARG A 16 -15.60 2.67 -11.29
C ARG A 16 -14.90 1.36 -11.60
N TRP A 17 -15.67 0.40 -12.13
CA TRP A 17 -15.15 -0.87 -12.63
C TRP A 17 -14.55 -0.67 -14.03
N MET A 18 -13.29 -1.06 -14.22
CA MET A 18 -12.61 -1.01 -15.52
C MET A 18 -11.97 -2.37 -15.85
N GLY A 19 -11.90 -2.68 -17.14
CA GLY A 19 -11.17 -3.83 -17.64
C GLY A 19 -9.67 -3.52 -17.74
N SER A 20 -8.82 -4.24 -17.01
CA SER A 20 -7.37 -4.11 -17.09
C SER A 20 -6.81 -4.96 -18.24
N LYS A 21 -7.15 -4.64 -19.49
CA LYS A 21 -6.56 -5.32 -20.67
C LYS A 21 -5.20 -4.71 -21.02
N GLY A 22 -4.21 -4.86 -20.12
CA GLY A 22 -2.82 -4.42 -20.35
C GLY A 22 -2.57 -2.90 -20.35
N ALA A 23 -3.61 -2.08 -20.51
CA ALA A 23 -3.49 -0.62 -20.46
C ALA A 23 -3.47 -0.09 -19.01
N ARG A 24 -2.61 0.90 -18.75
CA ARG A 24 -2.61 1.66 -17.51
C ARG A 24 -3.91 2.46 -17.45
N VAL A 25 -4.80 2.08 -16.54
CA VAL A 25 -6.00 2.86 -16.22
C VAL A 25 -5.56 4.09 -15.43
N SER A 26 -5.46 5.24 -16.11
CA SER A 26 -5.07 6.53 -15.54
C SER A 26 -6.24 7.49 -15.36
N GLU A 27 -7.25 7.44 -16.23
CA GLU A 27 -8.34 8.41 -16.26
C GLU A 27 -9.68 7.73 -16.57
N ALA A 28 -10.77 8.35 -16.11
CA ALA A 28 -12.14 7.95 -16.43
C ALA A 28 -13.08 9.16 -16.42
N PRO A 29 -14.16 9.15 -17.21
CA PRO A 29 -15.14 10.25 -17.19
C PRO A 29 -15.95 10.22 -15.88
N CYS A 30 -16.12 11.40 -15.30
CA CYS A 30 -16.93 11.61 -14.10
C CYS A 30 -18.41 11.33 -14.38
N PRO A 31 -19.10 10.54 -13.54
CA PRO A 31 -20.52 10.22 -13.73
C PRO A 31 -21.45 11.43 -13.51
N SER A 32 -20.99 12.50 -12.86
CA SER A 32 -21.82 13.67 -12.54
C SER A 32 -21.69 14.81 -13.55
N CYS A 33 -20.47 15.13 -14.01
CA CYS A 33 -20.21 16.25 -14.91
C CYS A 33 -19.62 15.83 -16.27
N GLY A 34 -19.24 14.57 -16.45
CA GLY A 34 -18.62 14.07 -17.69
C GLY A 34 -17.14 14.43 -17.88
N GLU A 35 -16.58 15.32 -17.05
CA GLU A 35 -15.17 15.71 -17.14
C GLU A 35 -14.21 14.54 -16.89
N ALA A 36 -13.00 14.61 -17.47
CA ALA A 36 -11.94 13.65 -17.21
C ALA A 36 -11.48 13.72 -15.75
N ALA A 37 -11.57 12.58 -15.04
CA ALA A 37 -11.10 12.45 -13.67
C ALA A 37 -9.86 11.55 -13.62
N GLY A 38 -8.85 12.00 -12.88
CA GLY A 38 -7.61 11.24 -12.67
C GLY A 38 -7.79 10.13 -11.65
N ARG A 39 -7.12 9.00 -11.87
CA ARG A 39 -7.09 7.88 -10.93
C ARG A 39 -6.33 8.26 -9.67
N VAL A 40 -6.90 7.90 -8.52
CA VAL A 40 -6.26 8.07 -7.21
C VAL A 40 -5.87 6.70 -6.67
N PHE A 41 -4.62 6.59 -6.24
CA PHE A 41 -4.13 5.40 -5.56
C PHE A 41 -4.34 5.57 -4.07
N GLN A 42 -5.31 4.85 -3.52
CA GLN A 42 -5.49 4.81 -2.08
C GLN A 42 -4.53 3.76 -1.50
N PRO A 43 -3.68 4.12 -0.54
CA PRO A 43 -2.80 3.16 0.10
C PRO A 43 -3.64 2.13 0.86
N VAL A 44 -3.31 0.86 0.69
CA VAL A 44 -4.11 -0.25 1.23
C VAL A 44 -4.09 -0.19 2.76
N HIS A 45 -5.25 -0.39 3.39
CA HIS A 45 -5.42 -0.55 4.84
C HIS A 45 -5.03 0.63 5.76
N LEU A 46 -4.82 1.86 5.24
CA LEU A 46 -4.59 3.03 6.12
C LEU A 46 -5.71 3.26 7.14
N SER A 47 -6.95 2.95 6.79
CA SER A 47 -8.09 3.06 7.70
C SER A 47 -8.04 2.08 8.89
N LYS A 48 -7.27 0.99 8.79
CA LYS A 48 -7.08 0.00 9.86
C LYS A 48 -5.80 0.24 10.67
N MET A 49 -4.99 1.23 10.29
CA MET A 49 -3.77 1.58 11.03
C MET A 49 -4.09 2.42 12.26
N ASP A 50 -3.19 2.37 13.24
CA ASP A 50 -3.21 3.32 14.35
C ASP A 50 -3.18 4.77 13.83
N ALA A 51 -3.98 5.64 14.44
CA ALA A 51 -4.18 7.01 13.98
C ALA A 51 -2.88 7.81 13.93
N LYS A 52 -1.94 7.56 14.85
CA LYS A 52 -0.63 8.23 14.89
C LYS A 52 0.26 7.79 13.74
N ILE A 53 0.19 6.51 13.36
CA ILE A 53 0.93 5.97 12.20
C ILE A 53 0.33 6.53 10.92
N LYS A 54 -1.00 6.51 10.78
CA LYS A 54 -1.72 7.08 9.63
C LYS A 54 -1.36 8.55 9.40
N ALA A 55 -1.47 9.38 10.43
CA ALA A 55 -1.17 10.82 10.34
C ALA A 55 0.28 11.09 9.91
N ARG A 56 1.25 10.30 10.41
CA ARG A 56 2.66 10.42 10.00
C ARG A 56 2.85 10.10 8.52
N ILE A 57 2.19 9.05 8.02
CA ILE A 57 2.25 8.68 6.60
C ILE A 57 1.64 9.80 5.74
N GLU A 58 0.45 10.29 6.11
CA GLU A 58 -0.25 11.36 5.38
C GLU A 58 0.52 12.69 5.38
N GLN A 59 1.28 12.98 6.45
CA GLN A 59 2.16 14.16 6.54
C GLN A 59 3.47 14.02 5.75
N GLY A 60 3.69 12.92 5.03
CA GLY A 60 4.88 12.73 4.19
C GLY A 60 6.11 12.26 4.96
N MET A 61 5.94 11.33 5.92
CA MET A 61 7.06 10.72 6.64
C MET A 61 8.10 10.12 5.66
N GLN A 62 9.35 10.55 5.80
CA GLN A 62 10.47 10.00 5.05
C GLN A 62 11.08 8.77 5.76
N PRO A 63 11.56 7.76 5.00
CA PRO A 63 12.26 6.63 5.57
C PRO A 63 13.54 7.10 6.25
N LYS A 64 13.81 6.55 7.44
CA LYS A 64 15.02 6.87 8.19
C LYS A 64 16.05 5.76 7.99
N THR A 65 17.19 6.09 7.44
CA THR A 65 18.34 5.17 7.42
C THR A 65 18.86 4.99 8.84
N ARG A 66 19.14 3.75 9.24
CA ARG A 66 19.70 3.37 10.53
C ARG A 66 20.86 2.42 10.31
N GLN A 67 21.93 2.56 11.11
CA GLN A 67 23.03 1.60 11.08
C GLN A 67 22.67 0.39 11.91
N ARG A 68 23.29 -0.76 11.63
CA ARG A 68 23.02 -2.00 12.37
C ARG A 68 23.26 -1.87 13.88
N LYS A 69 24.20 -1.01 14.29
CA LYS A 69 24.49 -0.69 15.70
C LYS A 69 23.36 0.06 16.43
N ASP A 70 22.47 0.73 15.69
CA ASP A 70 21.34 1.49 16.23
C ASP A 70 20.09 0.61 16.42
N LEU A 71 20.13 -0.64 15.95
CA LEU A 71 19.05 -1.59 16.13
C LEU A 71 19.12 -2.18 17.55
N PRO A 72 17.98 -2.40 18.21
CA PRO A 72 17.96 -3.10 19.49
C PRO A 72 18.62 -4.48 19.33
N ALA A 73 19.38 -4.90 20.35
CA ALA A 73 20.03 -6.19 20.36
C ALA A 73 18.97 -7.29 20.27
N MET A 74 18.80 -7.86 19.08
CA MET A 74 17.89 -8.97 18.85
C MET A 74 18.58 -10.24 19.35
N GLN A 75 18.01 -10.86 20.40
CA GLN A 75 18.49 -12.16 20.85
C GLN A 75 18.32 -13.16 19.71
N GLN A 76 19.42 -13.80 19.29
CA GLN A 76 19.32 -14.88 18.32
C GLN A 76 18.57 -16.04 18.98
N PRO A 77 17.46 -16.53 18.38
CA PRO A 77 16.81 -17.72 18.89
C PRO A 77 17.81 -18.87 18.82
N GLN A 78 18.04 -19.56 19.95
CA GLN A 78 18.86 -20.78 19.97
C GLN A 78 18.31 -21.76 18.94
N GLN A 79 19.19 -22.29 18.08
CA GLN A 79 18.84 -23.38 17.17
C GLN A 79 18.34 -24.55 18.01
N ARG A 80 17.05 -24.86 17.89
CA ARG A 80 16.50 -26.13 18.37
C ARG A 80 17.10 -27.25 17.52
N ALA A 81 17.28 -28.41 18.16
CA ALA A 81 17.88 -29.63 17.62
C ALA A 81 17.62 -29.84 16.11
N PRO A 82 18.61 -30.36 15.35
CA PRO A 82 18.48 -30.56 13.91
C PRO A 82 17.19 -31.31 13.59
N ARG A 83 16.44 -30.82 12.60
CA ARG A 83 15.19 -31.47 12.23
C ARG A 83 15.52 -32.85 11.66
N PRO A 84 14.74 -33.90 11.97
CA PRO A 84 15.09 -35.28 11.63
C PRO A 84 15.36 -35.54 10.14
N TRP A 85 14.69 -34.79 9.25
CA TRP A 85 14.86 -34.91 7.79
C TRP A 85 16.12 -34.21 7.24
N GLN A 86 16.88 -33.49 8.08
CA GLN A 86 18.18 -32.91 7.73
C GLN A 86 19.37 -33.81 8.13
N ALA A 87 19.12 -34.89 8.87
CA ALA A 87 20.14 -35.86 9.29
C ALA A 87 20.27 -37.02 8.28
N GLY A 88 20.34 -36.68 7.00
CA GLY A 88 20.55 -37.63 5.90
C GLY A 88 21.91 -37.39 5.24
N HIS A 89 22.97 -37.85 5.89
CA HIS A 89 24.26 -38.16 5.28
C HIS A 89 24.64 -39.58 5.70
#